data_AF-A0A182QDA3-F1
#
_entry.id   AF-A0A182QDA3-F1
#
_cell.length_a   1.000
_cell.length_b   1.000
_cell.length_c   1.000
_cell.angle_alpha   90.00
_cell.angle_beta   90.00
_cell.angle_gamma   90.00
#
_symmetry.space_group_name_H-M   'P 1'
#
loop_
_entity.id
_entity.type
_entity.pdbx_description
1 polymer ?
#
loop_
_entity_poly.entity_id
_entity_poly.type
_entity_poly.pdbx_seq_one_letter_code
_entity_poly.pdbx_strand_id
1 'polypeptide(L)'
;MVANTRKPSVPGRHKTFESRKSIRTRKTPPKAPHNRPKRSQIRPGGSGSSSRSTVPTTRLAVTDLDIPPENRRLVICDGENICYNDITDQYLAVRLYEAVNWFLQQGFRVLMLCPDYLPRKLIGTEHQQVKIEYVPGIPDGTSKHSYNEALERILLRRANEEQAAIVSERQFQYTYNEAQEVVQTRVIGYTFFKSSIFIPVDPYGRAGPWLRVILRNSD
;
A
#
# COMPACT_ATOMS: atom_id res chain seq x y z
N MET A 1 64.29 -28.27 20.78
CA MET A 1 63.54 -29.35 20.10
C MET A 1 62.33 -28.75 19.43
N VAL A 2 62.13 -29.11 18.17
CA VAL A 2 61.16 -28.56 17.21
C VAL A 2 59.87 -29.37 17.30
N ALA A 3 58.70 -28.72 17.27
CA ALA A 3 57.49 -29.30 16.70
C ALA A 3 56.54 -28.19 16.24
N ASN A 4 56.63 -27.91 14.94
CA ASN A 4 55.71 -27.11 14.15
C ASN A 4 54.61 -28.05 13.64
N THR A 5 53.32 -27.72 13.81
CA THR A 5 52.26 -28.37 13.03
C THR A 5 51.08 -27.42 12.79
N ARG A 6 51.11 -26.79 11.61
CA ARG A 6 49.93 -26.23 10.92
C ARG A 6 49.25 -27.34 10.11
N LYS A 7 47.91 -27.28 10.00
CA LYS A 7 47.04 -27.48 8.80
C LYS A 7 45.62 -27.93 9.23
N PRO A 8 44.58 -27.85 8.37
CA PRO A 8 44.28 -26.85 7.35
C PRO A 8 42.83 -26.32 7.41
N SER A 9 42.61 -25.18 6.77
CA SER A 9 41.31 -24.60 6.42
C SER A 9 40.57 -25.45 5.38
N VAL A 10 39.26 -25.66 5.59
CA VAL A 10 38.35 -26.22 4.60
C VAL A 10 37.34 -25.13 4.21
N PRO A 11 37.39 -24.59 2.98
CA PRO A 11 36.31 -23.76 2.45
C PRO A 11 35.18 -24.67 1.96
N GLY A 12 34.07 -24.68 2.72
CA GLY A 12 32.86 -25.40 2.34
C GLY A 12 32.19 -24.77 1.11
N ARG A 13 32.35 -25.44 -0.03
CA ARG A 13 31.49 -25.53 -1.22
C ARG A 13 30.54 -24.35 -1.51
N HIS A 14 30.90 -23.61 -2.56
CA HIS A 14 29.95 -22.92 -3.44
C HIS A 14 28.83 -23.89 -3.85
N LYS A 15 27.58 -23.56 -3.48
CA LYS A 15 26.40 -24.17 -4.09
C LYS A 15 26.22 -23.54 -5.47
N THR A 16 26.57 -24.31 -6.50
CA THR A 16 26.24 -24.03 -7.89
C THR A 16 24.73 -23.91 -8.06
N PHE A 17 24.29 -22.77 -8.58
CA PHE A 17 22.92 -22.48 -8.96
C PHE A 17 22.57 -23.36 -10.17
N GLU A 18 21.95 -24.53 -9.92
CA GLU A 18 21.44 -25.36 -11.01
C GLU A 18 20.31 -24.60 -11.73
N SER A 19 20.56 -24.27 -12.99
CA SER A 19 19.55 -23.77 -13.90
C SER A 19 18.49 -24.85 -14.14
N ARG A 20 17.42 -24.85 -13.33
CA ARG A 20 16.20 -25.59 -13.69
C ARG A 20 15.56 -24.90 -14.88
N LYS A 21 15.83 -25.43 -16.08
CA LYS A 21 15.14 -25.09 -17.32
C LYS A 21 13.64 -25.38 -17.13
N SER A 22 12.86 -24.33 -16.95
CA SER A 22 11.40 -24.34 -17.07
C SER A 22 11.01 -24.70 -18.51
N ILE A 23 10.61 -25.96 -18.74
CA ILE A 23 10.01 -26.40 -19.99
C ILE A 23 8.58 -25.85 -20.02
N ARG A 24 8.42 -24.67 -20.62
CA ARG A 24 7.13 -24.04 -20.86
C ARG A 24 6.47 -24.71 -22.08
N THR A 25 5.66 -25.74 -21.85
CA THR A 25 4.81 -26.32 -22.90
C THR A 25 3.76 -25.30 -23.33
N ARG A 26 4.01 -24.61 -24.45
CA ARG A 26 2.99 -23.86 -25.19
C ARG A 26 2.07 -24.87 -25.89
N LYS A 27 0.83 -25.00 -25.43
CA LYS A 27 -0.27 -25.56 -26.24
C LYS A 27 -1.20 -24.43 -26.65
N THR A 28 -1.00 -23.92 -27.86
CA THR A 28 -2.00 -23.15 -28.61
C THR A 28 -2.83 -24.13 -29.46
N PRO A 29 -4.17 -24.01 -29.51
CA PRO A 29 -4.99 -24.82 -30.41
C PRO A 29 -4.88 -24.30 -31.86
N PRO A 30 -4.94 -25.16 -32.88
CA PRO A 30 -4.90 -24.74 -34.28
C PRO A 30 -6.26 -24.16 -34.72
N LYS A 31 -6.21 -23.07 -35.49
CA LYS A 31 -7.37 -22.52 -36.21
C LYS A 31 -7.62 -23.33 -37.49
N ALA A 32 -8.87 -23.76 -37.69
CA ALA A 32 -9.32 -24.35 -38.95
C ALA A 32 -9.63 -23.24 -39.99
N PRO A 33 -9.44 -23.50 -41.30
CA PRO A 33 -9.77 -22.57 -42.37
C PRO A 33 -11.15 -22.87 -42.96
N HIS A 34 -11.97 -21.86 -43.27
CA HIS A 34 -12.61 -21.75 -44.60
C HIS A 34 -13.51 -20.52 -44.77
N ASN A 35 -13.39 -19.97 -45.99
CA ASN A 35 -14.43 -19.42 -46.86
C ASN A 35 -15.09 -18.08 -46.53
N ARG A 36 -14.48 -17.06 -47.14
CA ARG A 36 -15.10 -15.84 -47.64
C ARG A 36 -16.17 -16.15 -48.70
N PRO A 37 -17.29 -15.41 -48.70
CA PRO A 37 -17.83 -14.91 -49.97
C PRO A 37 -17.90 -13.38 -49.96
N LYS A 38 -17.52 -12.77 -51.08
CA LYS A 38 -17.85 -11.38 -51.42
C LYS A 38 -19.26 -11.37 -52.00
N ARG A 39 -20.13 -10.45 -51.56
CA ARG A 39 -21.02 -9.74 -52.49
C ARG A 39 -21.47 -8.39 -51.93
N SER A 40 -21.32 -7.39 -52.78
CA SER A 40 -21.80 -6.01 -52.67
C SER A 40 -23.32 -5.94 -52.68
N GLN A 41 -23.92 -5.08 -51.85
CA GLN A 41 -25.07 -4.27 -52.24
C GLN A 41 -25.02 -2.91 -51.56
N ILE A 42 -25.05 -1.87 -52.39
CA ILE A 42 -25.24 -0.46 -52.04
C ILE A 42 -26.75 -0.26 -51.82
N ARG A 43 -27.14 0.41 -50.72
CA ARG A 43 -28.45 1.04 -50.59
C ARG A 43 -28.30 2.48 -50.06
N PRO A 44 -29.04 3.45 -50.61
CA PRO A 44 -28.93 4.85 -50.24
C PRO A 44 -29.90 5.24 -49.12
N GLY A 45 -29.53 6.30 -48.39
CA GLY A 45 -30.48 7.22 -47.73
C GLY A 45 -31.11 6.74 -46.42
N GLY A 46 -30.57 7.23 -45.31
CA GLY A 46 -31.23 7.15 -44.00
C GLY A 46 -30.52 8.06 -43.01
N SER A 47 -31.11 9.25 -42.78
CA SER A 47 -30.73 10.21 -41.74
C SER A 47 -30.78 9.54 -40.36
N GLY A 48 -29.60 9.27 -39.80
CA GLY A 48 -29.43 8.78 -38.43
C GLY A 48 -28.45 9.68 -37.71
N SER A 49 -28.86 10.21 -36.56
CA SER A 49 -28.10 11.10 -35.72
C SER A 49 -26.67 10.59 -35.51
N SER A 50 -25.70 11.52 -35.55
CA SER A 50 -24.35 11.23 -35.10
C SER A 50 -24.38 10.98 -33.59
N SER A 51 -24.71 9.76 -33.17
CA SER A 51 -24.30 9.28 -31.86
C SER A 51 -22.78 9.28 -31.90
N ARG A 52 -22.17 10.35 -31.40
CA ARG A 52 -20.76 10.33 -30.96
C ARG A 52 -20.65 9.10 -30.09
N SER A 53 -20.04 8.03 -30.61
CA SER A 53 -19.54 6.97 -29.76
C SER A 53 -18.49 7.63 -28.90
N THR A 54 -18.88 8.03 -27.69
CA THR A 54 -17.93 8.31 -26.62
C THR A 54 -17.12 7.04 -26.49
N VAL A 55 -15.91 7.09 -27.04
CA VAL A 55 -14.85 6.14 -26.70
C VAL A 55 -14.90 6.05 -25.17
N PRO A 56 -15.08 4.87 -24.56
CA PRO A 56 -15.08 4.79 -23.13
C PRO A 56 -13.72 5.31 -22.67
N THR A 57 -13.72 6.48 -22.05
CA THR A 57 -12.52 7.10 -21.50
C THR A 57 -12.04 6.16 -20.41
N THR A 58 -11.15 5.23 -20.74
CA THR A 58 -10.42 4.36 -19.81
C THR A 58 -9.39 5.15 -18.99
N ARG A 59 -9.68 6.42 -18.71
CA ARG A 59 -8.77 7.43 -18.18
C ARG A 59 -9.41 8.40 -17.18
N LEU A 60 -10.51 8.01 -16.53
CA LEU A 60 -10.73 8.48 -15.17
C LEU A 60 -9.83 7.62 -14.28
N ALA A 61 -8.75 8.21 -13.79
CA ALA A 61 -7.93 7.57 -12.78
C ALA A 61 -8.85 7.13 -11.63
N VAL A 62 -8.60 5.94 -11.11
CA VAL A 62 -9.39 5.22 -10.09
C VAL A 62 -9.30 5.90 -8.71
N THR A 63 -9.11 7.23 -8.67
CA THR A 63 -8.88 8.03 -7.47
C THR A 63 -9.92 9.12 -7.26
N ASP A 64 -10.90 9.26 -8.16
CA ASP A 64 -12.08 10.07 -7.83
C ASP A 64 -12.92 9.25 -6.84
N LEU A 65 -12.61 9.41 -5.55
CA LEU A 65 -13.28 8.68 -4.48
C LEU A 65 -14.76 9.08 -4.37
N ASP A 66 -15.14 10.23 -4.97
CA ASP A 66 -16.49 10.79 -5.02
C ASP A 66 -17.18 10.72 -3.65
N ILE A 67 -16.47 11.23 -2.63
CA ILE A 67 -16.93 11.33 -1.25
C ILE A 67 -17.17 12.81 -0.96
N PRO A 68 -18.42 13.22 -0.65
CA PRO A 68 -18.71 14.57 -0.17
C PRO A 68 -17.84 14.92 1.04
N PRO A 69 -17.29 16.15 1.13
CA PRO A 69 -16.37 16.55 2.20
C PRO A 69 -16.85 16.21 3.62
N GLU A 70 -18.14 16.39 3.89
CA GLU A 70 -18.82 16.09 5.16
C GLU A 70 -18.83 14.60 5.52
N ASN A 71 -18.77 13.72 4.52
CA ASN A 71 -18.80 12.28 4.68
C ASN A 71 -17.40 11.66 4.66
N ARG A 72 -16.34 12.48 4.61
CA ARG A 72 -14.96 11.99 4.59
C ARG A 72 -14.52 11.57 5.98
N ARG A 73 -14.11 10.31 6.08
CA ARG A 73 -13.56 9.73 7.29
C ARG A 73 -12.21 10.37 7.65
N LEU A 74 -11.95 10.53 8.94
CA LEU A 74 -10.60 10.87 9.40
C LEU A 74 -9.63 9.75 8.98
N VAL A 75 -8.42 10.13 8.59
CA VAL A 75 -7.33 9.20 8.29
C VAL A 75 -6.24 9.34 9.35
N ILE A 76 -5.99 8.25 10.08
CA ILE A 76 -4.87 8.13 11.02
C ILE A 76 -3.72 7.43 10.30
N CYS A 77 -2.57 8.10 10.23
CA CYS A 77 -1.35 7.53 9.65
C CYS A 77 -0.45 6.98 10.76
N ASP A 78 -0.04 5.72 10.64
CA ASP A 78 0.96 5.09 11.51
C ASP A 78 2.37 5.56 11.12
N GLY A 79 2.84 6.61 11.77
CA GLY A 79 4.07 7.29 11.38
C GLY A 79 5.31 6.42 11.51
N GLU A 80 5.41 5.60 12.56
CA GLU A 80 6.58 4.72 12.72
C GLU A 80 6.66 3.70 11.58
N ASN A 81 5.52 3.09 11.21
CA ASN A 81 5.50 2.13 10.11
C ASN A 81 5.74 2.82 8.75
N ILE A 82 5.07 3.94 8.49
CA ILE A 82 5.15 4.68 7.22
C ILE A 82 6.56 5.17 6.92
N CYS A 83 7.26 5.75 7.89
CA CYS A 83 8.57 6.31 7.61
C CYS A 83 9.68 5.27 7.53
N TYR A 84 9.46 4.08 8.06
CA TYR A 84 10.45 3.01 7.98
C TYR A 84 10.58 2.48 6.54
N ASN A 85 11.82 2.47 6.05
CA ASN A 85 12.21 1.91 4.76
C ASN A 85 12.92 0.58 4.97
N ASP A 86 12.22 -0.51 4.66
CA ASP A 86 12.68 -1.89 4.77
C ASP A 86 13.86 -2.24 3.85
N ILE A 87 14.03 -1.50 2.75
CA ILE A 87 15.18 -1.69 1.84
C ILE A 87 16.46 -1.12 2.43
N THR A 88 16.39 0.06 3.07
CA THR A 88 17.57 0.79 3.58
C THR A 88 17.75 0.66 5.08
N ASP A 89 16.79 0.07 5.79
CA ASP A 89 16.71 0.00 7.25
C ASP A 89 16.81 1.39 7.91
N GLN A 90 16.10 2.37 7.35
CA GLN A 90 16.14 3.77 7.78
C GLN A 90 14.74 4.37 7.92
N TYR A 91 14.61 5.37 8.78
CA TYR A 91 13.39 6.16 8.90
C TYR A 91 13.52 7.44 8.10
N LEU A 92 12.65 7.63 7.10
CA LEU A 92 12.74 8.74 6.16
C LEU A 92 11.61 9.74 6.40
N ALA A 93 11.96 10.99 6.72
CA ALA A 93 10.99 12.06 6.98
C ALA A 93 10.10 12.34 5.76
N VAL A 94 10.65 12.23 4.54
CA VAL A 94 9.89 12.41 3.28
C VAL A 94 8.67 11.48 3.18
N ARG A 95 8.74 10.26 3.73
CA ARG A 95 7.62 9.32 3.67
C ARG A 95 6.43 9.77 4.53
N LEU A 96 6.70 10.43 5.67
CA LEU A 96 5.64 11.03 6.49
C LEU A 96 4.93 12.14 5.72
N TYR A 97 5.70 13.01 5.07
CA TYR A 97 5.16 14.08 4.23
C TYR A 97 4.28 13.53 3.10
N GLU A 98 4.80 12.56 2.35
CA GLU A 98 4.11 11.99 1.19
C GLU A 98 2.81 11.27 1.58
N ALA A 99 2.81 10.54 2.69
CA ALA A 99 1.61 9.90 3.22
C ALA A 99 0.52 10.92 3.58
N VAL A 100 0.87 11.96 4.35
CA VAL A 100 -0.09 13.00 4.74
C VAL A 100 -0.58 13.77 3.53
N ASN A 101 0.34 14.20 2.66
CA ASN A 101 0.05 15.02 1.50
C ASN A 101 -0.87 14.30 0.50
N TRP A 102 -0.73 12.97 0.32
CA TRP A 102 -1.62 12.18 -0.53
C TRP A 102 -3.10 12.34 -0.12
N PHE A 103 -3.41 12.20 1.17
CA PHE A 103 -4.78 12.31 1.67
C PHE A 103 -5.26 13.77 1.74
N LEU A 104 -4.38 14.72 2.08
CA LEU A 104 -4.72 16.14 2.10
C LEU A 104 -5.07 16.67 0.70
N GLN A 105 -4.36 16.25 -0.34
CA GLN A 105 -4.65 16.64 -1.73
C GLN A 105 -6.02 16.15 -2.20
N GLN A 106 -6.49 15.03 -1.65
CA GLN A 106 -7.84 14.52 -1.88
C GLN A 106 -8.87 15.17 -0.93
N GLY A 107 -8.45 16.04 -0.02
CA GLY A 107 -9.26 16.81 0.93
C GLY A 107 -9.78 15.99 2.11
N PHE A 108 -9.05 14.98 2.56
CA PHE A 108 -9.31 14.30 3.84
C PHE A 108 -8.67 15.06 4.99
N ARG A 109 -9.22 14.89 6.20
CA ARG A 109 -8.51 15.24 7.43
C ARG A 109 -7.54 14.12 7.76
N VAL A 110 -6.31 14.47 8.16
CA VAL A 110 -5.25 13.51 8.47
C VAL A 110 -4.67 13.78 9.84
N LEU A 111 -4.47 12.73 10.61
CA LEU A 111 -3.74 12.72 11.87
C LEU A 111 -2.53 11.79 11.73
N MET A 112 -1.33 12.32 11.86
CA MET A 112 -0.11 11.51 11.88
C MET A 112 0.26 11.19 13.33
N LEU A 113 0.15 9.91 13.74
CA LEU A 113 0.55 9.45 15.07
C LEU A 113 1.96 8.88 15.03
N CYS A 114 2.83 9.39 15.87
CA CYS A 114 4.23 8.96 15.95
C CYS A 114 4.62 8.71 17.41
N PRO A 115 5.43 7.68 17.73
CA PRO A 115 6.13 7.63 19.00
C PRO A 115 6.99 8.87 19.23
N ASP A 116 7.09 9.33 20.48
CA ASP A 116 7.90 10.48 20.88
C ASP A 116 9.41 10.33 20.60
N TYR A 117 9.91 9.10 20.49
CA TYR A 117 11.30 8.85 20.11
C TYR A 117 11.58 9.03 18.62
N LEU A 118 10.56 8.95 17.76
CA LEU A 118 10.71 8.85 16.31
C LEU A 118 11.52 10.01 15.68
N PRO A 119 11.36 11.29 16.11
CA PRO A 119 12.10 12.41 15.53
C PRO A 119 13.61 12.25 15.55
N ARG A 120 14.15 11.55 16.56
CA ARG A 120 15.60 11.30 16.70
C ARG A 120 16.15 10.31 15.67
N LYS A 121 15.27 9.56 15.00
CA LYS A 121 15.60 8.50 14.04
C LYS A 121 15.38 8.94 12.59
N LEU A 122 14.61 10.02 12.38
CA LEU A 122 14.26 10.52 11.06
C LEU A 122 15.47 11.10 10.32
N ILE A 123 15.66 10.66 9.09
CA ILE A 123 16.56 11.26 8.11
C ILE A 123 15.73 12.24 7.27
N GLY A 124 16.17 13.49 7.23
CA GLY A 124 15.47 14.60 6.55
C GLY A 124 14.62 15.45 7.50
N THR A 125 14.08 16.55 6.98
CA THR A 125 13.35 17.56 7.75
C THR A 125 11.93 17.78 7.25
N GLU A 126 11.48 17.03 6.25
CA GLU A 126 10.15 17.16 5.63
C GLU A 126 9.01 16.92 6.62
N HIS A 127 9.28 16.17 7.70
CA HIS A 127 8.34 15.95 8.80
C HIS A 127 7.90 17.25 9.50
N GLN A 128 8.67 18.34 9.37
CA GLN A 128 8.32 19.66 9.90
C GLN A 128 7.14 20.32 9.15
N GLN A 129 6.81 19.82 7.96
CA GLN A 129 5.70 20.33 7.14
C GLN A 129 4.38 19.62 7.45
N VAL A 130 4.39 18.59 8.30
CA VAL A 130 3.20 17.82 8.67
C VAL A 130 2.88 18.02 10.15
N LYS A 131 1.59 18.08 10.46
CA LYS A 131 1.13 18.07 11.84
C LYS A 131 1.23 16.65 12.39
N ILE A 132 2.15 16.44 13.32
CA ILE A 132 2.37 15.17 14.01
C ILE A 132 1.86 15.28 15.44
N GLU A 133 1.13 14.27 15.88
CA GLU A 133 0.82 14.06 17.30
C GLU A 133 1.75 12.97 17.84
N TYR A 134 2.57 13.36 18.82
CA TYR A 134 3.53 12.47 19.45
C TYR A 134 2.90 11.74 20.62
N VAL A 135 3.02 10.42 20.60
CA VAL A 135 2.54 9.52 21.64
C VAL A 135 3.68 9.24 22.60
N PRO A 136 3.58 9.69 23.88
CA PRO A 136 4.67 9.53 24.83
C PRO A 136 4.77 8.11 25.37
N GLY A 137 5.97 7.71 25.78
CA GLY A 137 6.19 6.47 26.55
C GLY A 137 6.04 5.18 25.75
N ILE A 138 6.01 5.27 24.42
CA ILE A 138 6.09 4.10 23.55
C ILE A 138 7.55 3.62 23.53
N PRO A 139 7.81 2.34 23.85
CA PRO A 139 9.17 1.84 23.80
C PRO A 139 9.71 1.85 22.36
N ASP A 140 10.96 2.29 22.19
CA ASP A 140 11.70 2.07 20.95
C ASP A 140 12.06 0.58 20.88
N GLY A 141 11.24 -0.18 20.15
CA GLY A 141 11.36 -1.63 20.06
C GLY A 141 12.60 -2.10 19.28
N THR A 142 12.93 -3.38 19.41
CA THR A 142 14.03 -4.02 18.67
C THR A 142 13.71 -4.16 17.18
N SER A 143 14.56 -3.60 16.31
CA SER A 143 14.87 -3.92 14.88
C SER A 143 13.80 -4.46 13.90
N LYS A 144 12.52 -4.54 14.29
CA LYS A 144 11.40 -5.07 13.51
C LYS A 144 10.24 -4.10 13.66
N HIS A 145 10.26 -3.04 12.88
CA HIS A 145 9.25 -1.97 12.87
C HIS A 145 7.89 -2.41 12.29
N SER A 146 7.77 -3.70 11.96
CA SER A 146 6.51 -4.39 11.70
C SER A 146 5.67 -4.56 12.97
N TYR A 147 6.25 -4.41 14.17
CA TYR A 147 5.57 -4.63 15.45
C TYR A 147 5.85 -3.53 16.46
N ASN A 148 4.79 -2.99 17.07
CA ASN A 148 4.88 -2.10 18.22
C ASN A 148 3.54 -2.11 18.96
N GLU A 149 3.36 -3.11 19.84
CA GLU A 149 2.09 -3.38 20.52
C GLU A 149 1.47 -2.15 21.20
N ALA A 150 2.30 -1.33 21.85
CA ALA A 150 1.84 -0.15 22.58
C ALA A 150 1.28 0.90 21.61
N LEU A 151 1.96 1.14 20.50
CA LEU A 151 1.48 2.04 19.45
C LEU A 151 0.25 1.46 18.73
N GLU A 152 0.25 0.16 18.43
CA GLU A 152 -0.86 -0.55 17.79
C GLU A 152 -2.16 -0.39 18.59
N ARG A 153 -2.14 -0.60 19.91
CA ARG A 153 -3.32 -0.39 20.77
C ARG A 153 -3.85 1.03 20.68
N ILE A 154 -2.96 2.01 20.63
CA ILE A 154 -3.35 3.43 20.56
C ILE A 154 -3.95 3.76 19.20
N LEU A 155 -3.34 3.29 18.10
CA LEU A 155 -3.87 3.44 16.75
C LEU A 155 -5.29 2.86 16.65
N LEU A 156 -5.48 1.62 17.11
CA LEU A 156 -6.76 0.91 17.05
C LEU A 156 -7.82 1.57 17.93
N ARG A 157 -7.49 1.91 19.17
CA ARG A 157 -8.40 2.62 20.07
C ARG A 157 -8.82 3.96 19.47
N ARG A 158 -7.88 4.76 18.99
CA ARG A 158 -8.15 6.08 18.42
C ARG A 158 -9.01 5.98 17.15
N ALA A 159 -8.73 5.00 16.30
CA ALA A 159 -9.55 4.76 15.12
C ALA A 159 -10.98 4.32 15.46
N ASN A 160 -11.16 3.59 16.56
CA ASN A 160 -12.50 3.23 17.01
C ASN A 160 -13.26 4.45 17.58
N GLU A 161 -12.60 5.23 18.44
CA GLU A 161 -13.17 6.44 19.08
C GLU A 161 -13.54 7.51 18.05
N GLU A 162 -12.66 7.77 17.08
CA GLU A 162 -12.86 8.80 16.06
C GLU A 162 -13.55 8.28 14.78
N GLN A 163 -13.95 7.01 14.77
CA GLN A 163 -14.43 6.32 13.57
C GLN A 163 -13.47 6.52 12.38
N ALA A 164 -12.16 6.48 12.61
CA ALA A 164 -11.14 6.77 11.58
C ALA A 164 -10.74 5.52 10.77
N ALA A 165 -10.17 5.76 9.59
CA ALA A 165 -9.37 4.78 8.87
C ALA A 165 -7.91 4.84 9.36
N ILE A 166 -7.18 3.72 9.27
CA ILE A 166 -5.76 3.64 9.61
C ILE A 166 -4.96 3.37 8.35
N VAL A 167 -3.82 4.05 8.17
CA VAL A 167 -2.84 3.73 7.12
C VAL A 167 -1.64 3.08 7.78
N SER A 168 -1.47 1.78 7.55
CA SER A 168 -0.39 0.97 8.15
C SER A 168 -0.25 -0.36 7.40
N GLU A 169 0.98 -0.86 7.28
CA GLU A 169 1.32 -2.22 6.83
C GLU A 169 1.53 -3.19 8.01
N ARG A 170 1.25 -2.76 9.25
CA ARG A 170 1.33 -3.66 10.41
C ARG A 170 0.27 -4.74 10.33
N GLN A 171 0.62 -5.92 10.86
CA GLN A 171 -0.29 -7.06 10.92
C GLN A 171 -1.22 -7.02 12.13
N PHE A 172 -0.95 -6.15 13.12
CA PHE A 172 -1.70 -6.07 14.38
C PHE A 172 -1.83 -7.40 15.11
N GLN A 173 -0.88 -8.33 14.96
CA GLN A 173 -1.04 -9.73 15.36
C GLN A 173 -1.48 -9.93 16.82
N TYR A 174 -0.98 -9.10 17.73
CA TYR A 174 -1.24 -9.21 19.16
C TYR A 174 -2.44 -8.36 19.63
N THR A 175 -2.78 -7.32 18.87
CA THR A 175 -3.83 -6.36 19.17
C THR A 175 -5.11 -6.58 18.35
N TYR A 176 -5.05 -7.50 17.37
CA TYR A 176 -6.14 -7.81 16.43
C TYR A 176 -7.43 -8.19 17.13
N ASN A 177 -7.37 -9.08 18.12
CA ASN A 177 -8.56 -9.55 18.83
C ASN A 177 -9.26 -8.43 19.62
N GLU A 178 -8.54 -7.38 19.99
CA GLU A 178 -9.08 -6.23 20.75
C GLU A 178 -9.91 -5.30 19.84
N ALA A 179 -9.61 -5.25 18.53
CA ALA A 179 -10.22 -4.31 17.58
C ALA A 179 -10.41 -4.93 16.19
N GLN A 180 -10.90 -6.16 16.13
CA GLN A 180 -11.01 -6.94 14.90
C GLN A 180 -11.79 -6.21 13.81
N GLU A 181 -12.89 -5.54 14.15
CA GLU A 181 -13.69 -4.79 13.19
C GLU A 181 -12.87 -3.69 12.49
N VAL A 182 -12.10 -2.90 13.27
CA VAL A 182 -11.21 -1.86 12.72
C VAL A 182 -10.21 -2.49 11.76
N VAL A 183 -9.52 -3.57 12.18
CA VAL A 183 -8.48 -4.20 11.36
C VAL A 183 -9.06 -4.80 10.08
N GLN A 184 -10.25 -5.39 10.14
CA GLN A 184 -10.87 -6.05 9.00
C GLN A 184 -11.57 -5.09 8.03
N THR A 185 -11.85 -3.85 8.43
CA THR A 185 -12.66 -2.94 7.61
C THR A 185 -12.07 -1.55 7.39
N ARG A 186 -11.05 -1.14 8.16
CA ARG A 186 -10.57 0.26 8.18
C ARG A 186 -9.05 0.44 8.09
N VAL A 187 -8.25 -0.62 8.06
CA VAL A 187 -6.81 -0.55 7.83
C VAL A 187 -6.51 -0.57 6.32
N ILE A 188 -5.78 0.44 5.88
CA ILE A 188 -5.40 0.67 4.49
C ILE A 188 -3.90 0.40 4.37
N GLY A 189 -3.57 -0.67 3.67
CA GLY A 189 -2.19 -0.93 3.27
C GLY A 189 -1.68 0.06 2.23
N TYR A 190 -0.37 0.15 2.07
CA TYR A 190 0.29 1.04 1.13
C TYR A 190 1.60 0.43 0.61
N THR A 191 2.12 1.01 -0.46
CA THR A 191 3.49 0.75 -0.89
C THR A 191 4.18 2.05 -1.27
N PHE A 192 5.50 2.09 -1.14
CA PHE A 192 6.33 3.17 -1.64
C PHE A 192 7.07 2.72 -2.89
N PHE A 193 7.02 3.54 -3.94
CA PHE A 193 7.95 3.43 -5.05
C PHE A 193 8.76 4.72 -5.13
N LYS A 194 10.06 4.60 -4.84
CA LYS A 194 10.95 5.74 -4.54
C LYS A 194 10.38 6.53 -3.36
N SER A 195 10.14 7.83 -3.54
CA SER A 195 9.59 8.70 -2.49
C SER A 195 8.07 8.73 -2.48
N SER A 196 7.39 8.29 -3.53
CA SER A 196 5.93 8.43 -3.63
C SER A 196 5.19 7.25 -3.02
N ILE A 197 4.14 7.56 -2.27
CA ILE A 197 3.21 6.57 -1.71
C ILE A 197 2.16 6.16 -2.75
N PHE A 198 1.79 4.90 -2.74
CA PHE A 198 0.72 4.32 -3.54
C PHE A 198 -0.28 3.63 -2.62
N ILE A 199 -1.53 4.09 -2.69
CA ILE A 199 -2.65 3.51 -1.96
C ILE A 199 -3.47 2.65 -2.92
N PRO A 200 -3.70 1.35 -2.63
CA PRO A 200 -4.52 0.48 -3.45
C PRO A 200 -5.99 0.90 -3.38
N VAL A 201 -6.69 0.75 -4.51
CA VAL A 201 -8.13 1.06 -4.62
C VAL A 201 -9.00 -0.02 -3.96
N ASP A 202 -8.44 -1.21 -3.79
CA ASP A 202 -9.02 -2.39 -3.15
C ASP A 202 -8.10 -2.92 -2.02
N PRO A 203 -7.97 -2.21 -0.87
CA PRO A 203 -7.01 -2.57 0.18
C PRO A 203 -7.18 -3.99 0.74
N TYR A 204 -8.39 -4.53 0.69
CA TYR A 204 -8.74 -5.89 1.15
C TYR A 204 -8.98 -6.88 -0.01
N GLY A 205 -8.58 -6.50 -1.23
CA GLY A 205 -8.93 -7.20 -2.46
C GLY A 205 -10.41 -7.13 -2.81
N ARG A 206 -10.79 -7.82 -3.89
CA ARG A 206 -12.13 -7.72 -4.51
C ARG A 206 -13.31 -8.09 -3.61
N ALA A 207 -13.07 -8.91 -2.58
CA ALA A 207 -14.11 -9.39 -1.67
C ALA A 207 -14.29 -8.49 -0.43
N GLY A 208 -13.34 -7.59 -0.18
CA GLY A 208 -13.38 -6.68 0.96
C GLY A 208 -13.87 -5.28 0.60
N PRO A 209 -13.85 -4.35 1.57
CA PRO A 209 -14.27 -2.98 1.32
C PRO A 209 -13.30 -2.27 0.36
N TRP A 210 -13.87 -1.54 -0.59
CA TRP A 210 -13.12 -0.67 -1.49
C TRP A 210 -12.63 0.58 -0.75
N LEU A 211 -11.55 1.19 -1.23
CA LEU A 211 -10.96 2.38 -0.59
C LEU A 211 -11.99 3.49 -0.35
N ARG A 212 -12.87 3.77 -1.33
CA ARG A 212 -13.94 4.76 -1.20
C ARG A 212 -14.94 4.47 -0.07
N VAL A 213 -15.16 3.19 0.23
CA VAL A 213 -16.07 2.76 1.29
C VAL A 213 -15.38 2.93 2.64
N ILE A 214 -14.11 2.53 2.73
CA ILE A 214 -13.29 2.69 3.94
C ILE A 214 -13.18 4.17 4.34
N LEU A 215 -12.92 5.04 3.36
CA LEU A 215 -12.72 6.46 3.57
C LEU A 215 -14.02 7.29 3.72
N ARG A 216 -15.19 6.63 3.68
CA ARG A 216 -16.48 7.28 3.93
C ARG A 216 -16.92 6.99 5.38
N ASN A 217 -17.44 8.00 6.06
CA ASN A 217 -18.14 7.81 7.33
C ASN A 217 -19.40 6.98 7.09
N SER A 218 -19.70 6.05 8.00
CA SER A 218 -20.99 5.39 8.01
C SER A 218 -21.99 6.40 8.60
N ASP A 219 -23.10 6.67 7.89
CA ASP A 219 -24.23 7.44 8.43
C ASP A 219 -24.78 6.79 9.71
#